data_AF-A0A529K157-F1
#
_entry.id   AF-A0A529K157-F1
#
_cell.length_a   1.000
_cell.length_b   1.000
_cell.length_c   1.000
_cell.angle_alpha   90.00
_cell.angle_beta   90.00
_cell.angle_gamma   90.00
#
_symmetry.space_group_name_H-M   'P 1'
#
loop_
_entity.id
_entity.type
_entity.pdbx_description
1 polymer ?
#
loop_
_entity_poly.entity_id
_entity_poly.type
_entity_poly.pdbx_seq_one_letter_code
_entity_poly.pdbx_strand_id
1 'polypeptide(L)'
;FFDEHELAWAAGVGAGFVLMEPNVEAFKSWASNKRWPADRYDAVAARLAADGAEIVQFAHGDHRIRHARQVRAPSFRHAMAALARASLYVGPEGGMHHGAVLFGGFIPPDVTGYAGHVNLTGGAKACGSLRPCAHCRAAMQAIRVEDVTAAAQTHLTKLRAA
;
A
#
# COMPACT_ATOMS: atom_id res chain seq x y z
N PHE A 1 -20.32 10.51 -2.85
CA PHE A 1 -18.95 10.88 -3.29
C PHE A 1 -18.60 10.20 -4.62
N PHE A 2 -18.85 8.90 -4.77
CA PHE A 2 -18.75 8.19 -6.05
C PHE A 2 -20.07 8.22 -6.82
N ASP A 3 -20.01 8.16 -8.16
CA ASP A 3 -21.18 7.98 -9.01
C ASP A 3 -21.57 6.50 -9.18
N GLU A 4 -22.70 6.24 -9.84
CA GLU A 4 -23.22 4.88 -10.01
C GLU A 4 -22.30 3.97 -10.83
N HIS A 5 -21.59 4.52 -11.82
CA HIS A 5 -20.66 3.76 -12.65
C HIS A 5 -19.43 3.33 -11.85
N GLU A 6 -18.88 4.24 -11.04
CA GLU A 6 -17.75 3.98 -10.14
C GLU A 6 -18.10 2.91 -9.10
N LEU A 7 -19.30 3.00 -8.51
CA LEU A 7 -19.79 2.04 -7.52
C LEU A 7 -20.06 0.66 -8.14
N ALA A 8 -20.70 0.60 -9.32
CA ALA A 8 -21.00 -0.64 -10.01
C ALA A 8 -19.70 -1.37 -10.42
N TRP A 9 -18.73 -0.63 -10.95
CA TRP A 9 -17.43 -1.18 -11.28
C TRP A 9 -16.70 -1.71 -10.03
N ALA A 10 -16.66 -0.92 -8.95
CA ALA A 10 -16.03 -1.31 -7.70
C ALA A 10 -16.70 -2.54 -7.06
N ALA A 11 -18.03 -2.69 -7.18
CA ALA A 11 -18.74 -3.88 -6.76
C ALA A 11 -18.26 -5.13 -7.52
N GLY A 12 -17.98 -5.01 -8.82
CA GLY A 12 -17.39 -6.08 -9.63
C GLY A 12 -15.96 -6.46 -9.25
N VAL A 13 -15.22 -5.57 -8.57
CA VAL A 13 -13.91 -5.90 -8.00
C VAL A 13 -14.05 -6.79 -6.76
N GLY A 14 -15.14 -6.65 -6.00
CA GLY A 14 -15.38 -7.36 -4.75
C GLY A 14 -15.32 -6.45 -3.52
N ALA A 15 -15.18 -7.05 -2.34
CA ALA A 15 -14.99 -6.36 -1.07
C ALA A 15 -14.19 -7.23 -0.10
N GLY A 16 -13.63 -6.63 0.95
CA GLY A 16 -12.93 -7.38 2.01
C GLY A 16 -11.50 -7.83 1.63
N PHE A 17 -11.00 -7.42 0.47
CA PHE A 17 -9.65 -7.74 0.01
C PHE A 17 -8.61 -6.80 0.61
N VAL A 18 -7.34 -7.20 0.55
CA VAL A 18 -6.17 -6.36 0.84
C VAL A 18 -5.65 -5.79 -0.48
N LEU A 19 -5.67 -4.46 -0.61
CA LEU A 19 -5.05 -3.79 -1.75
C LEU A 19 -3.56 -3.56 -1.48
N MET A 20 -2.69 -4.05 -2.35
CA MET A 20 -1.23 -3.81 -2.24
C MET A 20 -0.71 -3.04 -3.44
N GLU A 21 0.07 -1.99 -3.20
CA GLU A 21 0.71 -1.20 -4.26
C GLU A 21 2.23 -1.11 -4.06
N PRO A 22 3.01 -1.91 -4.81
CA PRO A 22 4.47 -1.86 -4.79
C PRO A 22 5.05 -0.78 -5.72
N ASN A 23 4.26 -0.29 -6.69
CA ASN A 23 4.74 0.64 -7.70
C ASN A 23 4.57 2.07 -7.22
N VAL A 24 5.62 2.85 -7.43
CA VAL A 24 5.66 4.29 -7.17
C VAL A 24 5.57 5.05 -8.48
N GLU A 25 5.22 6.32 -8.43
CA GLU A 25 5.00 7.16 -9.61
C GLU A 25 6.33 7.46 -10.35
N ALA A 26 6.84 6.50 -11.13
CA ALA A 26 8.20 6.48 -11.67
C ALA A 26 8.55 7.69 -12.55
N PHE A 27 7.55 8.42 -13.05
CA PHE A 27 7.75 9.69 -13.76
C PHE A 27 8.28 10.83 -12.86
N LYS A 28 8.20 10.70 -11.52
CA LYS A 28 8.80 11.63 -10.56
C LYS A 28 10.21 11.17 -10.22
N SER A 29 11.21 12.05 -10.36
CA SER A 29 12.63 11.74 -10.10
C SER A 29 12.92 11.25 -8.66
N TRP A 30 12.04 11.59 -7.70
CA TRP A 30 12.14 11.18 -6.30
C TRP A 30 11.27 9.98 -5.92
N ALA A 31 10.49 9.41 -6.84
CA ALA A 31 9.60 8.28 -6.51
C ALA A 31 10.36 7.09 -5.92
N SER A 32 11.59 6.86 -6.38
CA SER A 32 12.49 5.80 -5.86
C SER A 32 12.79 5.93 -4.36
N ASN A 33 12.66 7.12 -3.76
CA ASN A 33 12.89 7.35 -2.33
C ASN A 33 11.77 6.75 -1.46
N LYS A 34 10.60 6.49 -2.04
CA LYS A 34 9.43 5.91 -1.38
C LYS A 34 9.27 4.42 -1.67
N ARG A 35 10.17 3.84 -2.47
CA ARG A 35 10.03 2.45 -2.93
C ARG A 35 10.48 1.49 -1.84
N TRP A 36 9.56 0.65 -1.38
CA TRP A 36 9.89 -0.52 -0.57
C TRP A 36 10.36 -1.66 -1.49
N PRO A 37 11.31 -2.52 -1.07
CA PRO A 37 11.75 -3.64 -1.90
C PRO A 37 10.56 -4.51 -2.37
N ALA A 38 10.51 -4.78 -3.67
CA ALA A 38 9.37 -5.41 -4.31
C ALA A 38 9.13 -6.85 -3.82
N ASP A 39 10.21 -7.59 -3.59
CA ASP A 39 10.23 -8.94 -3.01
C ASP A 39 9.60 -9.01 -1.62
N ARG A 40 9.63 -7.92 -0.86
CA ARG A 40 8.96 -7.84 0.44
C ARG A 40 7.45 -7.79 0.33
N TYR A 41 6.90 -7.15 -0.71
CA TYR A 41 5.47 -7.22 -0.99
C TYR A 41 5.05 -8.65 -1.32
N ASP A 42 5.84 -9.37 -2.13
CA ASP A 42 5.56 -10.79 -2.42
C ASP A 42 5.55 -11.63 -1.14
N ALA A 43 6.50 -11.39 -0.22
CA ALA A 43 6.57 -12.10 1.05
C ALA A 43 5.36 -11.80 1.97
N VAL A 44 4.95 -10.53 2.09
CA VAL A 44 3.75 -10.17 2.87
C VAL A 44 2.50 -10.76 2.22
N ALA A 45 2.34 -10.63 0.91
CA ALA A 45 1.20 -11.15 0.17
C ALA A 45 1.07 -12.68 0.33
N ALA A 46 2.17 -13.42 0.26
CA ALA A 46 2.18 -14.86 0.48
C ALA A 46 1.71 -15.23 1.90
N ARG A 47 2.17 -14.53 2.93
CA ARG A 47 1.77 -14.77 4.33
C ARG A 47 0.29 -14.48 4.54
N LEU A 48 -0.19 -13.33 4.07
CA LEU A 48 -1.61 -12.96 4.21
C LEU A 48 -2.54 -13.87 3.40
N ALA A 49 -2.13 -14.28 2.20
CA ALA A 49 -2.89 -15.23 1.39
C ALA A 49 -2.98 -16.61 2.04
N ALA A 50 -1.91 -17.07 2.72
CA ALA A 50 -1.94 -18.31 3.50
C ALA A 50 -2.95 -18.24 4.67
N ASP A 51 -3.19 -17.05 5.22
CA ASP A 51 -4.21 -16.79 6.25
C ASP A 51 -5.63 -16.54 5.66
N GLY A 52 -5.80 -16.78 4.36
CA GLY A 52 -7.07 -16.66 3.65
C GLY A 52 -7.46 -15.24 3.22
N ALA A 53 -6.54 -14.27 3.26
CA ALA A 53 -6.82 -12.94 2.71
C ALA A 53 -6.72 -12.95 1.18
N GLU A 54 -7.69 -12.32 0.50
CA GLU A 54 -7.56 -12.03 -0.93
C GLU A 54 -6.65 -10.82 -1.14
N ILE A 55 -5.61 -10.97 -1.96
CA ILE A 55 -4.72 -9.87 -2.33
C ILE A 55 -5.13 -9.34 -3.71
N VAL A 56 -5.33 -8.03 -3.78
CA VAL A 56 -5.62 -7.30 -5.03
C VAL A 56 -4.50 -6.29 -5.27
N GLN A 57 -4.13 -6.12 -6.52
CA GLN A 57 -3.19 -5.09 -6.96
C GLN A 57 -3.75 -4.41 -8.21
N PHE A 58 -3.64 -3.09 -8.32
CA PHE A 58 -3.98 -2.42 -9.56
C PHE A 58 -2.92 -2.70 -10.65
N ALA A 59 -3.38 -2.97 -11.87
CA ALA A 59 -2.54 -3.36 -12.99
C ALA A 59 -1.82 -2.14 -13.60
N HIS A 60 -0.79 -1.67 -12.90
CA HIS A 60 0.07 -0.54 -13.26
C HIS A 60 1.53 -0.83 -12.86
N GLY A 61 2.48 -0.13 -13.49
CA GLY A 61 3.91 -0.27 -13.20
C GLY A 61 4.49 -1.62 -13.61
N ASP A 62 5.69 -1.88 -13.09
CA ASP A 62 6.53 -3.00 -13.55
C ASP A 62 6.38 -4.23 -12.64
N HIS A 63 6.22 -4.05 -11.33
CA HIS A 63 6.16 -5.19 -10.41
C HIS A 63 4.75 -5.72 -10.28
N ARG A 64 4.58 -7.03 -10.47
CA ARG A 64 3.34 -7.77 -10.24
C ARG A 64 3.53 -8.73 -9.07
N ILE A 65 2.72 -8.56 -8.03
CA ILE A 65 2.74 -9.42 -6.85
C ILE A 65 2.18 -10.79 -7.22
N ARG A 66 2.93 -11.87 -6.93
CA ARG A 66 2.60 -13.23 -7.39
C ARG A 66 1.25 -13.74 -6.88
N HIS A 67 0.91 -13.41 -5.64
CA HIS A 67 -0.33 -13.83 -4.99
C HIS A 67 -1.49 -12.84 -5.19
N ALA A 68 -1.30 -11.78 -5.98
CA ALA A 68 -2.31 -10.74 -6.17
C ALA A 68 -3.11 -10.94 -7.45
N ARG A 69 -4.44 -10.84 -7.34
CA ARG A 69 -5.30 -10.65 -8.49
C ARG A 69 -5.10 -9.25 -9.05
N GLN A 70 -4.76 -9.16 -10.33
CA GLN A 70 -4.55 -7.89 -11.02
C GLN A 70 -5.89 -7.28 -11.45
N VAL A 71 -6.09 -5.99 -11.16
CA VAL A 71 -7.32 -5.25 -11.52
C VAL A 71 -6.93 -3.97 -12.26
N ARG A 72 -7.49 -3.74 -13.45
CA ARG A 72 -7.27 -2.48 -14.17
C ARG A 72 -8.40 -1.50 -13.86
N ALA A 73 -8.12 -0.47 -13.08
CA ALA A 73 -9.06 0.62 -12.83
C ALA A 73 -9.20 1.53 -14.07
N PRO A 74 -10.43 1.86 -14.52
CA PRO A 74 -10.65 2.79 -15.63
C PRO A 74 -10.16 4.21 -15.35
N SER A 75 -10.26 4.66 -14.10
CA SER A 75 -9.79 5.97 -13.66
C SER A 75 -9.33 5.93 -12.20
N PHE A 76 -8.68 6.99 -11.74
CA PHE A 76 -8.32 7.14 -10.33
C PHE A 76 -9.54 7.06 -9.40
N ARG A 77 -10.68 7.65 -9.80
CA ARG A 77 -11.90 7.61 -9.00
C ARG A 77 -12.48 6.19 -8.87
N HIS A 78 -12.37 5.37 -9.91
CA HIS A 78 -12.69 3.94 -9.84
C HIS A 78 -11.77 3.19 -8.87
N ALA A 79 -10.46 3.47 -8.91
CA ALA A 79 -9.51 2.90 -7.96
C ALA A 79 -9.86 3.27 -6.51
N MET A 80 -10.28 4.52 -6.27
CA MET A 80 -10.74 4.97 -4.96
C MET A 80 -12.05 4.32 -4.53
N ALA A 81 -12.99 4.10 -5.45
CA ALA A 81 -14.22 3.37 -5.17
C ALA A 81 -13.96 1.91 -4.78
N ALA A 82 -13.00 1.23 -5.42
CA ALA A 82 -12.57 -0.10 -5.02
C ALA A 82 -11.81 -0.08 -3.68
N LEU A 83 -10.93 0.88 -3.45
CA LEU A 83 -10.22 1.03 -2.18
C LEU A 83 -11.19 1.23 -1.00
N ALA A 84 -12.29 1.96 -1.18
CA ALA A 84 -13.32 2.12 -0.16
C ALA A 84 -14.02 0.81 0.25
N ARG A 85 -13.86 -0.27 -0.54
CA ARG A 85 -14.38 -1.61 -0.25
C ARG A 85 -13.30 -2.59 0.23
N ALA A 86 -12.03 -2.18 0.22
CA ALA A 86 -10.93 -2.97 0.74
C ALA A 86 -10.97 -3.01 2.27
N SER A 87 -10.54 -4.12 2.86
CA SER A 87 -10.33 -4.19 4.31
C SER A 87 -9.04 -3.50 4.74
N LEU A 88 -8.07 -3.40 3.83
CA LEU A 88 -6.75 -2.83 4.11
C LEU A 88 -6.08 -2.39 2.82
N TYR A 89 -5.32 -1.30 2.87
CA TYR A 89 -4.27 -1.03 1.88
C TYR A 89 -2.88 -1.14 2.51
N VAL A 90 -1.93 -1.67 1.73
CA VAL A 90 -0.51 -1.78 2.08
C VAL A 90 0.32 -1.18 0.95
N GLY A 91 1.05 -0.12 1.23
CA GLY A 91 1.91 0.53 0.26
C GLY A 91 2.60 1.76 0.83
N PRO A 92 3.45 2.42 0.04
CA PRO A 92 4.10 3.63 0.48
C PRO A 92 3.09 4.77 0.58
N GLU A 93 3.50 5.84 1.26
CA GLU A 93 2.75 7.09 1.19
C GLU A 93 2.63 7.59 -0.28
N GLY A 94 1.45 8.10 -0.61
CA GLY A 94 1.06 8.53 -1.95
C GLY A 94 -0.46 8.65 -2.10
N GLY A 95 -0.94 8.79 -3.34
CA GLY A 95 -2.35 9.09 -3.61
C GLY A 95 -3.37 8.03 -3.20
N MET A 96 -2.95 6.86 -2.71
CA MET A 96 -3.82 5.76 -2.24
C MET A 96 -3.61 5.41 -0.75
N HIS A 97 -2.85 6.22 0.00
CA HIS A 97 -2.34 5.90 1.34
C HIS A 97 -3.42 5.74 2.44
N HIS A 98 -4.13 4.62 2.50
CA HIS A 98 -5.12 4.33 3.55
C HIS A 98 -4.80 2.99 4.25
N GLY A 99 -4.91 2.89 5.58
CA GLY A 99 -4.62 1.64 6.30
C GLY A 99 -3.15 1.50 6.75
N ALA A 100 -2.40 0.52 6.24
CA ALA A 100 -1.00 0.30 6.61
C ALA A 100 -0.07 1.01 5.62
N VAL A 101 0.54 2.10 6.08
CA VAL A 101 1.29 3.01 5.20
C VAL A 101 2.77 2.97 5.57
N LEU A 102 3.62 2.80 4.55
CA LEU A 102 5.07 2.66 4.69
C LEU A 102 5.75 4.02 4.51
N PHE A 103 6.52 4.43 5.52
CA PHE A 103 7.25 5.69 5.55
C PHE A 103 8.76 5.44 5.65
N GLY A 104 9.48 5.81 4.58
CA GLY A 104 10.93 5.81 4.56
C GLY A 104 11.51 7.09 5.16
N GLY A 105 12.60 7.57 4.57
CA GLY A 105 13.26 8.81 4.97
C GLY A 105 12.81 10.05 4.17
N PHE A 106 11.80 9.93 3.31
CA PHE A 106 11.36 11.05 2.47
C PHE A 106 10.49 12.05 3.23
N ILE A 107 9.44 11.55 3.87
CA ILE A 107 8.46 12.33 4.63
C ILE A 107 8.06 11.54 5.89
N PRO A 108 7.81 12.19 7.03
CA PRO A 108 7.43 11.49 8.25
C PRO A 108 5.89 11.31 8.36
N PRO A 109 5.41 10.35 9.17
CA PRO A 109 3.98 10.10 9.36
C PRO A 109 3.19 11.26 9.94
N ASP A 110 3.82 12.17 10.68
CA ASP A 110 3.20 13.37 11.25
C ASP A 110 2.75 14.38 10.17
N VAL A 111 3.26 14.28 8.94
CA VAL A 111 2.89 15.16 7.84
C VAL A 111 1.75 14.60 6.98
N THR A 112 1.77 13.31 6.65
CA THR A 112 0.77 12.69 5.73
C THR A 112 0.11 11.42 6.25
N GLY A 113 0.44 10.98 7.47
CA GLY A 113 -0.27 9.90 8.14
C GLY A 113 -1.52 10.39 8.86
N TYR A 114 -2.51 9.52 8.99
CA TYR A 114 -3.72 9.77 9.78
C TYR A 114 -3.74 8.87 11.02
N ALA A 115 -4.48 9.27 12.06
CA ALA A 115 -4.58 8.52 13.31
C ALA A 115 -5.14 7.09 13.12
N GLY A 116 -5.96 6.87 12.08
CA GLY A 116 -6.48 5.56 11.72
C GLY A 116 -5.49 4.65 10.96
N HIS A 117 -4.29 5.15 10.63
CA HIS A 117 -3.28 4.37 9.93
C HIS A 117 -2.43 3.56 10.88
N VAL A 118 -1.92 2.43 10.39
CA VAL A 118 -0.72 1.82 10.94
C VAL A 118 0.46 2.37 10.15
N ASN A 119 1.10 3.40 10.69
CA ASN A 119 2.26 4.05 10.05
C ASN A 119 3.54 3.29 10.42
N LEU A 120 4.12 2.59 9.45
CA LEU A 120 5.36 1.82 9.64
C LEU A 120 6.55 2.62 9.13
N THR A 121 7.59 2.75 9.94
CA THR A 121 8.76 3.58 9.60
C THR A 121 10.05 2.80 9.66
N GLY A 122 11.03 3.23 8.85
CA GLY A 122 12.42 2.77 8.96
C GLY A 122 13.24 3.47 10.06
N GLY A 123 12.61 4.29 10.91
CA GLY A 123 13.28 5.03 11.98
C GLY A 123 14.16 6.21 11.53
N ALA A 124 14.11 6.59 10.25
CA ALA A 124 14.93 7.65 9.70
C ALA A 124 14.28 9.04 9.85
N LYS A 125 15.09 10.08 10.11
CA LYS A 125 14.63 11.47 10.08
C LYS A 125 14.34 11.89 8.64
N ALA A 126 13.16 12.43 8.37
CA ALA A 126 12.78 12.82 7.01
C ALA A 126 13.73 13.88 6.41
N CYS A 127 14.05 13.74 5.12
CA CYS A 127 14.97 14.65 4.40
C CYS A 127 14.34 15.37 3.21
N GLY A 128 13.16 14.96 2.73
CA GLY A 128 12.45 15.61 1.61
C GLY A 128 13.19 15.61 0.27
N SER A 129 14.23 14.78 0.10
CA SER A 129 15.09 14.85 -1.10
C SER A 129 14.30 14.59 -2.39
N LEU A 130 14.36 15.52 -3.32
CA LEU A 130 13.77 15.41 -4.66
C LEU A 130 14.68 14.69 -5.68
N ARG A 131 15.79 14.11 -5.21
CA ARG A 131 16.73 13.32 -6.01
C ARG A 131 16.85 11.91 -5.40
N PRO A 132 17.28 10.90 -6.17
CA PRO A 132 17.54 9.57 -5.61
C PRO A 132 18.45 9.63 -4.38
N CYS A 133 17.96 9.15 -3.24
CA CYS A 133 18.56 9.36 -1.93
C CYS A 133 18.87 8.02 -1.24
N ALA A 134 20.15 7.76 -0.97
CA ALA A 134 20.59 6.55 -0.29
C ALA A 134 19.98 6.42 1.12
N HIS A 135 19.88 7.54 1.84
CA HIS A 135 19.21 7.62 3.13
C HIS A 135 17.75 7.15 3.07
N CYS A 136 16.95 7.63 2.11
CA CYS A 136 15.55 7.22 1.98
C CYS A 136 15.41 5.73 1.64
N ARG A 137 16.28 5.23 0.75
CA ARG A 137 16.29 3.80 0.39
C ARG A 137 16.66 2.92 1.59
N ALA A 138 17.67 3.30 2.36
CA ALA A 138 18.04 2.57 3.57
C ALA A 138 16.89 2.53 4.59
N ALA A 139 16.17 3.64 4.76
CA ALA A 139 14.98 3.69 5.62
C ALA A 139 13.86 2.76 5.13
N MET A 140 13.54 2.75 3.83
CA MET A 140 12.58 1.79 3.28
C MET A 140 13.06 0.34 3.51
N GLN A 141 14.34 0.06 3.29
CA GLN A 141 14.95 -1.25 3.55
C GLN A 141 14.95 -1.65 5.04
N ALA A 142 14.82 -0.72 5.98
CA ALA A 142 14.74 -1.03 7.39
C ALA A 142 13.35 -1.55 7.81
N ILE A 143 12.28 -1.20 7.08
CA ILE A 143 10.91 -1.66 7.39
C ILE A 143 10.79 -3.15 7.09
N ARG A 144 10.60 -3.99 8.11
CA ARG A 144 10.67 -5.46 7.98
C ARG A 144 9.37 -6.05 7.44
N VAL A 145 9.48 -7.21 6.77
CA VAL A 145 8.32 -7.99 6.32
C VAL A 145 7.46 -8.42 7.51
N GLU A 146 8.10 -8.80 8.62
CA GLU A 146 7.42 -9.23 9.85
C GLU A 146 6.54 -8.12 10.41
N ASP A 147 7.06 -6.89 10.49
CA ASP A 147 6.33 -5.75 11.06
C ASP A 147 5.09 -5.42 10.20
N VAL A 148 5.25 -5.41 8.87
CA VAL A 148 4.14 -5.18 7.93
C VAL A 148 3.10 -6.29 8.01
N THR A 149 3.54 -7.55 8.10
CA THR A 149 2.64 -8.72 8.21
C THR A 149 1.83 -8.66 9.52
N ALA A 150 2.50 -8.44 10.65
CA ALA A 150 1.86 -8.40 11.97
C ALA A 150 0.87 -7.24 12.06
N ALA A 151 1.22 -6.07 11.53
CA ALA A 151 0.33 -4.92 11.42
C ALA A 151 -0.93 -5.25 10.61
N ALA A 152 -0.76 -5.85 9.42
CA ALA A 152 -1.86 -6.22 8.55
C ALA A 152 -2.79 -7.27 9.21
N GLN A 153 -2.24 -8.34 9.77
CA GLN A 153 -2.99 -9.38 10.46
C GLN A 153 -3.78 -8.83 11.66
N THR A 154 -3.16 -7.96 12.45
CA THR A 154 -3.83 -7.29 13.58
C THR A 154 -5.02 -6.47 13.10
N HIS A 155 -4.87 -5.72 12.01
CA HIS A 155 -5.94 -4.91 11.44
C HIS A 155 -7.10 -5.78 10.92
N LEU A 156 -6.78 -6.81 10.13
CA LEU A 156 -7.78 -7.74 9.59
C LEU A 156 -8.53 -8.50 10.69
N THR A 157 -7.84 -8.87 11.77
CA THR A 157 -8.48 -9.53 12.93
C THR A 157 -9.46 -8.60 13.64
N LYS A 158 -9.09 -7.33 13.84
CA LYS A 158 -9.99 -6.34 14.45
C LYS A 158 -11.26 -6.11 13.62
N LEU A 159 -11.12 -6.04 12.29
CA LEU A 159 -12.27 -5.89 11.39
C LEU A 159 -13.22 -7.09 11.41
N ARG A 160 -12.70 -8.30 11.60
CA ARG A 160 -13.54 -9.52 11.72
C ARG A 160 -14.28 -9.61 13.07
N ALA A 161 -13.83 -8.88 14.08
CA ALA A 161 -14.40 -8.88 15.42
C ALA A 161 -15.39 -7.72 15.67
N ALA A 162 -15.49 -6.77 14.73
CA ALA A 162 -16.39 -5.62 14.76
C ALA A 162 -17.65 -5.89 13.94
#